data_AF-A0A9E6JZF7-F1
#
_entry.id   AF-A0A9E6JZF7-F1
#
_cell.length_a   1.000
_cell.length_b   1.000
_cell.length_c   1.000
_cell.angle_alpha   90.00
_cell.angle_beta   90.00
_cell.angle_gamma   90.00
#
_symmetry.space_group_name_H-M   'P 1'
#
loop_
_entity.id
_entity.type
_entity.pdbx_description
1 polymer ?
#
loop_
_entity_poly.entity_id
_entity_poly.type
_entity_poly.pdbx_seq_one_letter_code
_entity_poly.pdbx_strand_id
1 'polypeptide(L)'
;SIKELVGTITKIRDELEREVYLKTLANKIDISFGTLQKEAENLLGRTKRPPRERSFISEQAPETGPNQTGEISHTQTEVMSVAERTFLKALLESTYHGPTVIDFVVSHQEILTFRHPWVTRIIQFVIERYQHVCAGEDAYSFDFPNELAYIEDEELRNFISELLIDAPVSPRWPSESPSNYARRCVTAFLDATSKMVLSRYQEARAETMRALDKESRIEKQEELIANLNQLRKQELQAKQVFEGAIKNLLG
;
A
#
# COMPACT_ATOMS: atom_id res chain seq x y z
N SER A 1 5.00 28.48 -21.10
CA SER A 1 5.16 27.21 -20.36
C SER A 1 5.09 27.48 -18.85
N ILE A 2 4.58 26.56 -18.02
CA ILE A 2 4.43 26.74 -16.55
C ILE A 2 5.77 27.15 -15.90
N LYS A 3 6.89 26.59 -16.38
CA LYS A 3 8.24 26.94 -15.91
C LYS A 3 8.63 28.41 -16.15
N GLU A 4 8.12 29.02 -17.22
CA GLU A 4 8.38 30.43 -17.52
C GLU A 4 7.56 31.36 -16.62
N LEU A 5 6.33 30.96 -16.28
CA LEU A 5 5.45 31.70 -15.35
C LEU A 5 5.94 31.59 -13.91
N VAL A 6 6.42 30.42 -13.49
CA VAL A 6 7.07 30.27 -12.17
C VAL A 6 8.40 31.04 -12.16
N GLY A 7 9.15 31.01 -13.27
CA GLY A 7 10.40 31.74 -13.43
C GLY A 7 10.29 33.27 -13.43
N THR A 8 9.12 33.85 -13.74
CA THR A 8 8.88 35.29 -13.56
C THR A 8 8.55 35.63 -12.10
N ILE A 9 7.82 34.75 -11.41
CA ILE A 9 7.45 34.92 -10.00
C ILE A 9 8.67 34.75 -9.07
N THR A 10 9.64 33.90 -9.41
CA THR A 10 10.89 33.75 -8.64
C THR A 10 11.82 34.96 -8.69
N LYS A 11 11.59 35.92 -9.60
CA LYS A 11 12.33 37.19 -9.67
C LYS A 11 11.85 38.22 -8.64
N ILE A 12 10.71 37.99 -8.00
CA ILE A 12 10.19 38.82 -6.90
C ILE A 12 11.07 38.59 -5.67
N ARG A 13 11.62 39.69 -5.13
CA ARG A 13 12.56 39.65 -3.99
C ARG A 13 11.87 39.39 -2.66
N ASP A 14 10.62 39.80 -2.52
CA ASP A 14 9.81 39.58 -1.32
C ASP A 14 9.25 38.15 -1.31
N GLU A 15 9.49 37.43 -0.20
CA GLU A 15 9.08 36.03 -0.06
C GLU A 15 7.57 35.90 0.17
N LEU A 16 6.95 36.86 0.86
CA LEU A 16 5.52 36.84 1.16
C LEU A 16 4.70 37.11 -0.11
N GLU A 17 5.10 38.14 -0.87
CA GLU A 17 4.46 38.44 -2.16
C GLU A 17 4.60 37.27 -3.14
N ARG A 18 5.79 36.66 -3.20
CA ARG A 18 6.03 35.47 -4.05
C ARG A 18 5.08 34.32 -3.70
N GLU A 19 4.82 34.08 -2.42
CA GLU A 19 3.88 33.04 -1.98
C GLU A 19 2.44 33.35 -2.41
N VAL A 20 1.99 34.59 -2.26
CA VAL A 20 0.64 35.03 -2.69
C VAL A 20 0.47 34.89 -4.22
N TYR A 21 1.49 35.25 -5.00
CA TYR A 21 1.46 35.09 -6.46
C TYR A 21 1.47 33.63 -6.88
N LEU A 22 2.22 32.77 -6.18
CA LEU A 22 2.22 31.33 -6.44
C LEU A 22 0.85 30.69 -6.10
N LYS A 23 0.19 31.11 -5.01
CA LYS A 23 -1.19 30.67 -4.69
C LYS A 23 -2.21 31.14 -5.74
N THR A 24 -2.07 32.39 -6.19
CA THR A 24 -2.94 32.93 -7.24
C THR A 24 -2.72 32.23 -8.58
N LEU A 25 -1.47 31.89 -8.89
CA LEU A 25 -1.13 31.14 -10.10
C LEU A 25 -1.69 29.72 -10.02
N ALA A 26 -1.52 29.02 -8.90
CA ALA A 26 -2.07 27.70 -8.63
C ALA A 26 -3.58 27.64 -8.92
N ASN A 27 -4.33 28.61 -8.40
CA ASN A 27 -5.78 28.70 -8.60
C ASN A 27 -6.18 28.99 -10.05
N LYS A 28 -5.34 29.70 -10.82
CA LYS A 28 -5.65 30.06 -12.23
C LYS A 28 -5.33 28.96 -13.22
N ILE A 29 -4.39 28.08 -12.90
CA ILE A 29 -3.94 27.01 -13.81
C ILE A 29 -4.34 25.61 -13.34
N ASP A 30 -5.12 25.53 -12.26
CA ASP A 30 -5.62 24.29 -11.66
C ASP A 30 -4.49 23.29 -11.33
N ILE A 31 -3.39 23.81 -10.78
CA ILE A 31 -2.22 23.02 -10.37
C ILE A 31 -1.97 23.29 -8.89
N SER A 32 -1.63 22.23 -8.15
CA SER A 32 -1.38 22.35 -6.72
C SER A 32 -0.26 23.35 -6.41
N PHE A 33 -0.48 24.17 -5.38
CA PHE A 33 0.49 25.14 -4.90
C PHE A 33 1.84 24.50 -4.55
N GLY A 34 1.83 23.31 -3.94
CA GLY A 34 3.05 22.58 -3.58
C GLY A 34 3.90 22.18 -4.80
N THR A 35 3.27 21.88 -5.94
CA THR A 35 4.00 21.62 -7.20
C THR A 35 4.71 22.88 -7.71
N LEU A 36 4.05 24.04 -7.63
CA LEU A 36 4.64 25.31 -8.06
C LEU A 36 5.72 25.81 -7.10
N GLN A 37 5.56 25.58 -5.80
CA GLN A 37 6.55 25.90 -4.78
C GLN A 37 7.85 25.10 -4.97
N LYS A 38 7.74 23.78 -5.20
CA LYS A 38 8.90 22.92 -5.46
C LYS A 38 9.65 23.35 -6.73
N GLU A 39 8.93 23.75 -7.78
CA GLU A 39 9.56 24.26 -9.00
C GLU A 39 10.20 25.64 -8.78
N ALA A 40 9.60 26.51 -7.98
CA ALA A 40 10.19 27.79 -7.60
C ALA A 40 11.50 27.60 -6.80
N GLU A 41 11.53 26.68 -5.84
CA GLU A 41 12.70 26.34 -5.02
C GLU A 41 13.82 25.71 -5.85
N ASN A 42 13.47 24.86 -6.82
CA ASN A 42 14.41 24.30 -7.79
C ASN A 42 15.06 25.39 -8.64
N LEU A 43 14.29 26.39 -9.08
CA LEU A 43 14.80 27.53 -9.88
C LEU A 43 15.63 28.52 -9.05
N LEU A 44 15.34 28.65 -7.75
CA LEU A 44 16.08 29.49 -6.81
C LEU A 44 17.37 28.84 -6.26
N GLY A 45 17.65 27.58 -6.63
CA GLY A 45 18.89 26.87 -6.27
C GLY A 45 19.08 26.63 -4.77
N ARG A 46 18.02 26.78 -3.95
CA ARG A 46 18.09 26.67 -2.48
C ARG A 46 17.87 25.24 -2.00
N THR A 47 18.62 24.26 -2.52
CA THR A 47 18.75 22.95 -1.85
C THR A 47 19.71 23.07 -0.65
N LYS A 48 19.19 23.42 0.53
CA LYS A 48 19.93 23.28 1.80
C LYS A 48 20.02 21.79 2.16
N ARG A 49 21.21 21.20 2.00
CA ARG A 49 21.59 19.91 2.60
C ARG A 49 21.81 20.08 4.11
N PRO A 50 21.26 19.23 4.99
CA PRO A 50 21.77 19.11 6.35
C PRO A 50 23.08 18.30 6.38
N PRO A 51 24.01 18.58 7.31
CA PRO A 51 25.31 17.92 7.38
C PRO A 51 25.21 16.54 8.04
N ARG A 52 25.94 15.59 7.46
CA ARG A 52 26.18 14.23 7.96
C ARG A 52 26.98 14.26 9.26
N GLU A 53 26.47 13.62 10.31
CA GLU A 53 27.32 13.02 11.34
C GLU A 53 27.64 11.58 10.93
N ARG A 54 28.94 11.31 10.85
CA ARG A 54 29.53 10.01 10.58
C ARG A 54 29.64 9.28 11.91
N SER A 55 29.12 8.08 12.00
CA SER A 55 29.61 7.07 12.94
C SER A 55 29.81 5.78 12.16
N PHE A 56 31.08 5.41 12.02
CA PHE A 56 31.56 4.18 11.44
C PHE A 56 31.16 3.01 12.33
N ILE A 57 30.45 2.02 11.79
CA ILE A 57 30.59 0.62 12.22
C ILE A 57 30.67 -0.25 10.97
N SER A 58 31.64 -1.15 11.02
CA SER A 58 32.26 -1.93 9.96
C SER A 58 31.32 -2.80 9.14
N GLU A 59 31.59 -2.87 7.84
CA GLU A 59 31.17 -3.94 6.95
C GLU A 59 31.58 -5.30 7.53
N GLN A 60 30.61 -6.22 7.66
CA GLN A 60 30.84 -7.64 7.45
C GLN A 60 29.69 -8.19 6.61
N ALA A 61 30.07 -8.81 5.49
CA ALA A 61 29.21 -9.45 4.52
C ALA A 61 28.45 -10.64 5.12
N PRO A 62 27.25 -10.99 4.62
CA PRO A 62 26.55 -12.19 5.08
C PRO A 62 27.12 -13.42 4.37
N GLU A 63 27.91 -14.21 5.10
CA GLU A 63 28.18 -15.61 4.76
C GLU A 63 26.97 -16.49 5.09
N THR A 64 26.74 -17.47 4.23
CA THR A 64 25.69 -18.48 4.24
C THR A 64 25.87 -19.55 5.32
N GLY A 65 24.83 -19.73 6.16
CA GLY A 65 24.46 -20.94 6.92
C GLY A 65 25.19 -21.18 8.27
N PRO A 66 24.74 -22.08 9.18
CA PRO A 66 23.54 -22.93 9.21
C PRO A 66 22.72 -22.83 10.53
N ASN A 67 21.55 -23.49 10.54
CA ASN A 67 20.71 -23.91 11.69
C ASN A 67 21.18 -23.53 13.11
N GLN A 68 20.38 -22.72 13.81
CA GLN A 68 20.27 -22.76 15.26
C GLN A 68 18.81 -22.95 15.66
N THR A 69 18.51 -24.19 16.05
CA THR A 69 17.49 -24.53 17.03
C THR A 69 17.67 -23.65 18.27
N GLY A 70 16.80 -22.66 18.41
CA GLY A 70 16.48 -22.00 19.66
C GLY A 70 15.00 -22.16 19.89
N GLU A 71 14.63 -22.93 20.91
CA GLU A 71 13.28 -22.93 21.47
C GLU A 71 12.93 -21.48 21.84
N ILE A 72 12.03 -20.87 21.06
CA ILE A 72 11.40 -19.61 21.41
C ILE A 72 9.93 -19.92 21.66
N SER A 73 9.59 -19.65 22.91
CA SER A 73 8.30 -19.81 23.56
C SER A 73 7.12 -19.42 22.67
N HIS A 74 6.10 -20.27 22.66
CA HIS A 74 4.81 -20.06 22.01
C HIS A 74 4.06 -18.86 22.62
N THR A 75 4.23 -17.69 22.02
CA THR A 75 3.16 -16.70 21.89
C THR A 75 3.09 -16.35 20.40
N GLN A 76 2.05 -16.83 19.72
CA GLN A 76 1.79 -16.58 18.30
C GLN A 76 1.54 -15.09 18.07
N THR A 77 2.60 -14.29 17.94
CA THR A 77 2.52 -13.05 17.18
C THR A 77 2.46 -13.50 15.73
N GLU A 78 1.25 -13.58 15.16
CA GLU A 78 1.08 -13.92 13.74
C GLU A 78 1.93 -12.97 12.91
N VAL A 79 2.90 -13.50 12.18
CA VAL A 79 3.74 -12.70 11.29
C VAL A 79 2.88 -12.29 10.10
N MET A 80 2.74 -10.98 9.87
CA MET A 80 2.00 -10.46 8.72
C MET A 80 2.52 -11.06 7.41
N SER A 81 1.61 -11.57 6.58
CA SER A 81 2.02 -12.13 5.30
C SER A 81 2.53 -11.04 4.35
N VAL A 82 3.44 -11.40 3.44
CA VAL A 82 3.93 -10.46 2.41
C VAL A 82 2.77 -9.91 1.58
N ALA A 83 1.77 -10.74 1.27
CA ALA A 83 0.59 -10.33 0.52
C ALA A 83 -0.24 -9.29 1.28
N GLU A 84 -0.48 -9.49 2.58
CA GLU A 84 -1.17 -8.49 3.42
C GLU A 84 -0.40 -7.19 3.53
N ARG A 85 0.93 -7.26 3.70
CA ARG A 85 1.78 -6.08 3.77
C ARG A 85 1.75 -5.30 2.45
N THR A 86 1.85 -5.99 1.31
CA THR A 86 1.76 -5.37 -0.02
C THR A 86 0.38 -4.81 -0.28
N PHE A 87 -0.68 -5.53 0.08
CA PHE A 87 -2.07 -5.06 -0.02
C PHE A 87 -2.23 -3.74 0.75
N LEU A 88 -1.82 -3.73 2.01
CA LEU A 88 -2.00 -2.58 2.88
C LEU A 88 -1.19 -1.39 2.38
N LYS A 89 0.08 -1.60 2.02
CA LYS A 89 0.90 -0.53 1.44
C LYS A 89 0.27 0.05 0.18
N ALA A 90 -0.12 -0.80 -0.76
CA ALA A 90 -0.69 -0.35 -2.03
C ALA A 90 -2.04 0.37 -1.86
N LEU A 91 -2.87 -0.09 -0.90
CA LEU A 91 -4.11 0.59 -0.52
C LEU A 91 -3.81 2.00 0.01
N LEU A 92 -2.91 2.12 0.99
CA LEU A 92 -2.59 3.42 1.59
C LEU A 92 -1.89 4.37 0.61
N GLU A 93 -1.04 3.87 -0.28
CA GLU A 93 -0.44 4.69 -1.35
C GLU A 93 -1.46 5.11 -2.41
N SER A 94 -2.48 4.29 -2.67
CA SER A 94 -3.49 4.64 -3.66
C SER A 94 -4.35 5.83 -3.25
N THR A 95 -4.43 6.15 -1.94
CA THR A 95 -5.23 7.27 -1.44
C THR A 95 -4.69 8.62 -1.94
N TYR A 96 -3.40 8.70 -2.29
CA TYR A 96 -2.81 9.89 -2.93
C TYR A 96 -3.33 10.16 -4.34
N HIS A 97 -3.95 9.17 -4.97
CA HIS A 97 -4.36 9.21 -6.38
C HIS A 97 -5.87 9.18 -6.58
N GLY A 98 -6.63 8.92 -5.52
CA GLY A 98 -8.09 8.96 -5.53
C GLY A 98 -8.74 7.89 -4.66
N PRO A 99 -10.07 7.93 -4.52
CA PRO A 99 -10.82 7.03 -3.63
C PRO A 99 -11.09 5.64 -4.22
N THR A 100 -10.86 5.44 -5.52
CA THR A 100 -11.31 4.24 -6.28
C THR A 100 -10.91 2.91 -5.63
N VAL A 101 -9.71 2.81 -5.07
CA VAL A 101 -9.25 1.58 -4.40
C VAL A 101 -9.93 1.41 -3.04
N ILE A 102 -10.20 2.49 -2.32
CA ILE A 102 -10.99 2.45 -1.07
C ILE A 102 -12.41 2.02 -1.37
N ASP A 103 -13.05 2.58 -2.41
CA ASP A 103 -14.40 2.20 -2.86
C ASP A 103 -14.48 0.72 -3.20
N PHE A 104 -13.43 0.19 -3.85
CA PHE A 104 -13.31 -1.25 -4.11
C PHE A 104 -13.29 -2.06 -2.81
N VAL A 105 -12.44 -1.69 -1.84
CA VAL A 105 -12.36 -2.37 -0.55
C VAL A 105 -13.70 -2.31 0.18
N VAL A 106 -14.36 -1.14 0.20
CA VAL A 106 -15.67 -0.96 0.84
C VAL A 106 -16.74 -1.85 0.21
N SER A 107 -16.78 -1.94 -1.12
CA SER A 107 -17.77 -2.74 -1.85
C SER A 107 -17.51 -4.25 -1.84
N HIS A 108 -16.28 -4.68 -1.51
CA HIS A 108 -15.85 -6.08 -1.59
C HIS A 108 -15.30 -6.62 -0.27
N GLN A 109 -15.73 -6.08 0.89
CA GLN A 109 -15.27 -6.54 2.20
C GLN A 109 -15.51 -8.05 2.41
N GLU A 110 -16.60 -8.60 1.88
CA GLU A 110 -16.97 -10.01 2.06
C GLU A 110 -15.96 -11.00 1.45
N ILE A 111 -15.25 -10.60 0.39
CA ILE A 111 -14.24 -11.44 -0.24
C ILE A 111 -12.85 -11.25 0.36
N LEU A 112 -12.66 -10.19 1.17
CA LEU A 112 -11.39 -9.84 1.80
C LEU A 112 -11.32 -10.46 3.20
N THR A 113 -10.47 -11.46 3.37
CA THR A 113 -10.18 -12.08 4.67
C THR A 113 -8.74 -11.79 5.07
N PHE A 114 -8.57 -11.09 6.19
CA PHE A 114 -7.28 -10.73 6.78
C PHE A 114 -6.97 -11.66 7.94
N ARG A 115 -5.75 -12.19 7.99
CA ARG A 115 -5.26 -12.99 9.11
C ARG A 115 -4.73 -12.06 10.20
N HIS A 116 -3.88 -11.12 9.80
CA HIS A 116 -3.18 -10.27 10.75
C HIS A 116 -4.11 -9.21 11.36
N PRO A 117 -4.25 -9.12 12.70
CA PRO A 117 -5.17 -8.19 13.36
C PRO A 117 -4.93 -6.71 13.03
N TRP A 118 -3.68 -6.29 12.88
CA TRP A 118 -3.38 -4.91 12.48
C TRP A 118 -3.93 -4.57 11.10
N VAL A 119 -3.93 -5.51 10.16
CA VAL A 119 -4.44 -5.24 8.80
C VAL A 119 -5.94 -4.96 8.88
N THR A 120 -6.68 -5.79 9.61
CA THR A 120 -8.10 -5.57 9.89
C THR A 120 -8.35 -4.21 10.55
N ARG A 121 -7.60 -3.88 11.61
CA ARG A 121 -7.75 -2.60 12.33
C ARG A 121 -7.50 -1.40 11.43
N ILE A 122 -6.46 -1.44 10.60
CA ILE A 122 -6.09 -0.32 9.73
C ILE A 122 -7.12 -0.15 8.62
N ILE A 123 -7.60 -1.24 8.03
CA ILE A 123 -8.63 -1.19 6.99
C ILE A 123 -9.94 -0.66 7.55
N GLN A 124 -10.34 -1.14 8.73
CA GLN A 124 -11.53 -0.63 9.40
C GLN A 124 -11.42 0.87 9.67
N PHE A 125 -10.28 1.31 10.21
CA PHE A 125 -10.00 2.73 10.41
C PHE A 125 -10.11 3.54 9.12
N VAL A 126 -9.46 3.09 8.03
CA VAL A 126 -9.51 3.76 6.73
C VAL A 126 -10.94 3.87 6.21
N ILE A 127 -11.73 2.80 6.30
CA ILE A 127 -13.13 2.78 5.86
C ILE A 127 -13.98 3.74 6.68
N GLU A 128 -13.86 3.70 8.01
CA GLU A 128 -14.64 4.56 8.91
C GLU A 128 -14.33 6.04 8.67
N ARG A 129 -13.04 6.39 8.54
CA ARG A 129 -12.62 7.76 8.24
C ARG A 129 -13.06 8.19 6.85
N TYR A 130 -12.93 7.33 5.85
CA TYR A 130 -13.38 7.60 4.49
C TYR A 130 -14.90 7.88 4.44
N GLN A 131 -15.71 7.03 5.07
CA GLN A 131 -17.15 7.22 5.15
C GLN A 131 -17.53 8.50 5.90
N HIS A 132 -16.82 8.83 6.99
CA HIS A 132 -17.04 10.08 7.72
C HIS A 132 -16.73 11.31 6.85
N VAL A 133 -15.66 11.29 6.07
CA VAL A 133 -15.29 12.38 5.14
C VAL A 133 -16.30 12.49 4.00
N CYS A 134 -16.73 11.36 3.42
CA CYS A 134 -17.73 11.33 2.36
C CYS A 134 -19.15 11.75 2.82
N ALA A 135 -19.45 11.64 4.11
CA ALA A 135 -20.72 12.08 4.69
C ALA A 135 -20.77 13.61 4.93
N GLY A 136 -19.63 14.30 4.89
CA GLY A 136 -19.55 15.76 4.98
C GLY A 136 -19.84 16.47 3.66
N GLU A 137 -20.28 17.73 3.73
CA GLU A 137 -20.63 18.54 2.54
C GLU A 137 -19.41 18.90 1.66
N ASP A 138 -18.18 18.76 2.17
CA ASP A 138 -16.90 19.07 1.49
C ASP A 138 -16.15 17.80 0.99
N ALA A 139 -16.89 16.86 0.42
CA ALA A 139 -16.36 15.57 -0.04
C ALA A 139 -15.50 15.69 -1.30
N TYR A 140 -14.22 16.09 -1.18
CA TYR A 140 -13.35 16.12 -2.37
C TYR A 140 -11.92 15.56 -2.25
N SER A 141 -11.42 15.20 -1.07
CA SER A 141 -10.18 14.41 -1.00
C SER A 141 -9.98 13.73 0.35
N PHE A 142 -10.05 12.41 0.39
CA PHE A 142 -9.57 11.63 1.53
C PHE A 142 -8.04 11.58 1.51
N ASP A 143 -7.39 12.25 2.45
CA ASP A 143 -5.93 12.31 2.55
C ASP A 143 -5.44 11.55 3.79
N PHE A 144 -5.00 10.31 3.57
CA PHE A 144 -4.66 9.38 4.65
C PHE A 144 -3.60 9.90 5.65
N PRO A 145 -2.49 10.56 5.23
CA PRO A 145 -1.56 11.20 6.16
C PRO A 145 -2.19 12.18 7.16
N ASN A 146 -3.20 12.94 6.76
CA ASN A 146 -3.90 13.83 7.70
C ASN A 146 -4.77 13.02 8.66
N GLU A 147 -5.32 11.91 8.17
CA GLU A 147 -6.14 11.01 8.98
C GLU A 147 -5.32 10.21 9.99
N LEU A 148 -4.02 9.95 9.74
CA LEU A 148 -3.13 9.27 10.70
C LEU A 148 -3.07 9.93 12.08
N ALA A 149 -3.36 11.24 12.17
CA ALA A 149 -3.41 11.96 13.43
C ALA A 149 -4.53 11.48 14.37
N TYR A 150 -5.58 10.83 13.84
CA TYR A 150 -6.69 10.29 14.62
C TYR A 150 -6.44 8.87 15.14
N ILE A 151 -5.27 8.28 14.86
CA ILE A 151 -4.90 6.98 15.44
C ILE A 151 -4.27 7.23 16.82
N GLU A 152 -4.99 6.82 17.87
CA GLU A 152 -4.53 6.91 19.27
C GLU A 152 -3.42 5.91 19.58
N ASP A 153 -3.45 4.73 18.94
CA ASP A 153 -2.46 3.67 19.10
C ASP A 153 -1.13 4.05 18.42
N GLU A 154 -0.13 4.39 19.24
CA GLU A 154 1.19 4.82 18.76
C GLU A 154 1.94 3.69 18.03
N GLU A 155 1.79 2.43 18.45
CA GLU A 155 2.44 1.29 17.78
C GLU A 155 1.86 1.10 16.38
N LEU A 156 0.53 1.19 16.26
CA LEU A 156 -0.15 1.09 14.98
C LEU A 156 0.23 2.24 14.04
N ARG A 157 0.30 3.47 14.56
CA ARG A 157 0.71 4.66 13.79
C ARG A 157 2.15 4.54 13.31
N ASN A 158 3.06 4.08 14.16
CA ASN A 158 4.47 3.87 13.81
C ASN A 158 4.62 2.78 12.75
N PHE A 159 3.87 1.67 12.89
CA PHE A 159 3.84 0.61 11.89
C PHE A 159 3.39 1.11 10.51
N ILE A 160 2.31 1.90 10.46
CA ILE A 160 1.83 2.47 9.19
C ILE A 160 2.87 3.44 8.60
N SER A 161 3.49 4.26 9.46
CA SER A 161 4.53 5.20 9.02
C SER A 161 5.72 4.46 8.42
N GLU A 162 6.19 3.39 9.07
CA GLU A 162 7.26 2.54 8.54
C GLU A 162 6.86 1.87 7.22
N LEU A 163 5.60 1.45 7.08
CA LEU A 163 5.08 0.83 5.86
C LEU A 163 5.13 1.78 4.66
N LEU A 164 4.87 3.07 4.88
CA LEU A 164 4.83 4.12 3.86
C LEU A 164 6.20 4.72 3.55
N ILE A 165 7.23 4.46 4.36
CA ILE A 165 8.59 4.87 4.05
C ILE A 165 9.13 4.01 2.91
N ASP A 166 9.36 4.62 1.75
CA ASP A 166 10.05 3.97 0.65
C ASP A 166 11.54 3.82 0.95
N ALA A 167 12.09 2.64 0.66
CA ALA A 167 13.53 2.43 0.65
C ALA A 167 14.17 3.40 -0.37
N PRO A 168 15.28 4.08 -0.03
CA PRO A 168 15.85 5.09 -0.90
C PRO A 168 16.23 4.48 -2.24
N VAL A 169 15.49 4.84 -3.29
CA VAL A 169 15.82 4.46 -4.66
C VAL A 169 17.08 5.23 -5.05
N SER A 170 18.06 4.53 -5.63
CA SER A 170 19.30 5.15 -6.11
C SER A 170 19.00 6.41 -6.93
N PRO A 171 19.69 7.55 -6.70
CA PRO A 171 19.43 8.82 -7.39
C PRO A 171 19.66 8.77 -8.91
N ARG A 172 20.15 7.63 -9.42
CA ARG A 172 20.30 7.35 -10.85
C ARG A 172 19.04 6.79 -11.51
N TRP A 173 18.02 6.43 -10.73
CA TRP A 173 16.76 5.96 -11.28
C TRP A 173 15.92 7.16 -11.75
N PRO A 174 15.37 7.12 -12.96
CA PRO A 174 14.47 8.16 -13.43
C PRO A 174 13.28 8.26 -12.48
N SER A 175 12.93 9.48 -12.08
CA SER A 175 11.71 9.73 -11.32
C SER A 175 10.52 9.28 -12.15
N GLU A 176 9.82 8.25 -11.68
CA GLU A 176 8.63 7.72 -12.33
C GLU A 176 7.54 8.80 -12.43
N SER A 177 6.77 8.81 -13.53
CA SER A 177 5.66 9.76 -13.65
C SER A 177 4.57 9.42 -12.62
N PRO A 178 3.81 10.41 -12.11
CA PRO A 178 2.73 10.15 -11.14
C PRO A 178 1.70 9.13 -11.65
N SER A 179 1.42 9.13 -12.95
CA SER A 179 0.50 8.17 -13.58
C SER A 179 1.04 6.74 -13.57
N ASN A 180 2.34 6.54 -13.82
CA ASN A 180 2.96 5.22 -13.78
C ASN A 180 3.02 4.68 -12.34
N TYR A 181 3.34 5.55 -11.38
CA TYR A 181 3.32 5.20 -9.96
C TYR A 181 1.91 4.78 -9.50
N ALA A 182 0.87 5.56 -9.82
CA ALA A 182 -0.52 5.22 -9.53
C ALA A 182 -0.92 3.86 -10.14
N ARG A 183 -0.55 3.62 -11.41
CA ARG A 183 -0.80 2.33 -12.08
C ARG A 183 -0.09 1.17 -11.38
N ARG A 184 1.14 1.38 -10.90
CA ARG A 184 1.88 0.37 -10.14
C ARG A 184 1.21 0.07 -8.80
N CYS A 185 0.76 1.09 -8.06
CA CYS A 185 0.04 0.89 -6.80
C CYS A 185 -1.24 0.09 -7.02
N VAL A 186 -2.05 0.45 -8.03
CA VAL A 186 -3.27 -0.32 -8.38
C VAL A 186 -2.92 -1.76 -8.77
N THR A 187 -1.88 -1.96 -9.58
CA THR A 187 -1.45 -3.31 -9.98
C THR A 187 -0.99 -4.14 -8.78
N ALA A 188 -0.19 -3.54 -7.89
CA ALA A 188 0.28 -4.19 -6.68
C ALA A 188 -0.88 -4.52 -5.72
N PHE A 189 -1.85 -3.62 -5.59
CA PHE A 189 -3.07 -3.84 -4.83
C PHE A 189 -3.86 -5.03 -5.37
N LEU A 190 -4.11 -5.07 -6.68
CA LEU A 190 -4.86 -6.16 -7.32
C LEU A 190 -4.13 -7.51 -7.22
N ASP A 191 -2.82 -7.53 -7.44
CA ASP A 191 -2.01 -8.76 -7.31
C ASP A 191 -1.98 -9.27 -5.86
N ALA A 192 -1.79 -8.38 -4.90
CA ALA A 192 -1.82 -8.73 -3.48
C ALA A 192 -3.20 -9.24 -3.06
N THR A 193 -4.27 -8.57 -3.48
CA THR A 193 -5.65 -9.00 -3.21
C THR A 193 -5.92 -10.38 -3.80
N SER A 194 -5.53 -10.62 -5.06
CA SER A 194 -5.65 -11.93 -5.71
C SER A 194 -4.96 -13.02 -4.89
N LYS A 195 -3.70 -12.77 -4.48
CA LYS A 195 -2.93 -13.70 -3.65
C LYS A 195 -3.60 -13.97 -2.31
N MET A 196 -4.16 -12.95 -1.66
CA MET A 196 -4.86 -13.11 -0.38
C MET A 196 -6.11 -13.96 -0.54
N VAL A 197 -6.97 -13.65 -1.51
CA VAL A 197 -8.21 -14.39 -1.80
C VAL A 197 -7.92 -15.86 -2.13
N LEU A 198 -6.84 -16.13 -2.87
CA LEU A 198 -6.48 -17.46 -3.33
C LEU A 198 -5.64 -18.27 -2.33
N SER A 199 -4.88 -17.62 -1.45
CA SER A 199 -3.94 -18.29 -0.53
C SER A 199 -4.60 -19.34 0.35
N ARG A 200 -5.80 -19.07 0.86
CA ARG A 200 -6.57 -20.01 1.69
C ARG A 200 -6.87 -21.33 0.97
N TYR A 201 -7.20 -21.26 -0.33
CA TYR A 201 -7.48 -22.46 -1.13
C TYR A 201 -6.20 -23.22 -1.45
N GLN A 202 -5.12 -22.51 -1.73
CA GLN A 202 -3.81 -23.11 -2.01
C GLN A 202 -3.26 -23.85 -0.78
N GLU A 203 -3.38 -23.25 0.40
CA GLU A 203 -2.98 -23.85 1.67
C GLU A 203 -3.84 -25.08 2.01
N ALA A 204 -5.18 -24.96 1.94
CA ALA A 204 -6.08 -26.07 2.20
C ALA A 204 -5.84 -27.25 1.23
N ARG A 205 -5.53 -26.95 -0.05
CA ARG A 205 -5.16 -27.98 -1.03
C ARG A 205 -3.82 -28.62 -0.70
N ALA A 206 -2.81 -27.83 -0.35
CA ALA A 206 -1.50 -28.36 0.04
C ALA A 206 -1.60 -29.25 1.29
N GLU A 207 -2.42 -28.88 2.26
CA GLU A 207 -2.70 -29.69 3.45
C GLU A 207 -3.43 -30.99 3.09
N THR A 208 -4.47 -30.90 2.26
CA THR A 208 -5.23 -32.08 1.81
C THR A 208 -4.35 -33.04 0.99
N MET A 209 -3.44 -32.52 0.15
CA MET A 209 -2.45 -33.34 -0.56
C MET A 209 -1.49 -34.04 0.40
N ARG A 210 -0.95 -33.33 1.41
CA ARG A 210 -0.10 -33.95 2.43
C ARG A 210 -0.82 -35.01 3.24
N ALA A 211 -2.13 -34.83 3.49
CA ALA A 211 -2.96 -35.83 4.15
C ALA A 211 -3.15 -37.06 3.25
N LEU A 212 -3.38 -36.85 1.96
CA LEU A 212 -3.53 -37.91 0.96
C LEU A 212 -2.26 -38.77 0.85
N ASP A 213 -1.08 -38.14 0.82
CA ASP A 213 0.21 -38.84 0.75
C ASP A 213 0.49 -39.75 1.96
N LYS A 214 -0.15 -39.45 3.11
CA LYS A 214 0.04 -40.18 4.37
C LYS A 214 -1.05 -41.21 4.66
N GLU A 215 -2.19 -41.13 4.00
CA GLU A 215 -3.35 -41.98 4.27
C GLU A 215 -3.28 -43.25 3.41
N SER A 216 -3.47 -44.41 4.05
CA SER A 216 -3.39 -45.72 3.40
C SER A 216 -4.76 -46.37 3.17
N ARG A 217 -5.82 -45.83 3.80
CA ARG A 217 -7.19 -46.34 3.65
C ARG A 217 -7.84 -45.76 2.39
N ILE A 218 -8.29 -46.65 1.51
CA ILE A 218 -8.92 -46.30 0.22
C ILE A 218 -10.14 -45.38 0.42
N GLU A 219 -11.04 -45.69 1.36
CA GLU A 219 -12.24 -44.88 1.64
C GLU A 219 -11.89 -43.42 1.99
N LYS A 220 -10.85 -43.22 2.79
CA LYS A 220 -10.40 -41.87 3.16
C LYS A 220 -9.64 -41.17 2.05
N GLN A 221 -8.93 -41.93 1.20
CA GLN A 221 -8.33 -41.35 0.00
C GLN A 221 -9.41 -40.83 -0.96
N GLU A 222 -10.52 -41.55 -1.13
CA GLU A 222 -11.67 -41.10 -1.93
C GLU A 222 -12.29 -39.81 -1.37
N GLU A 223 -12.48 -39.72 -0.05
CA GLU A 223 -12.94 -38.50 0.63
C GLU A 223 -11.99 -37.31 0.41
N LEU A 224 -10.67 -37.52 0.56
CA LEU A 224 -9.66 -36.48 0.37
C LEU A 224 -9.60 -36.02 -1.10
N ILE A 225 -9.75 -36.92 -2.07
CA ILE A 225 -9.83 -36.58 -3.50
C ILE A 225 -11.11 -35.77 -3.79
N ALA A 226 -12.24 -36.15 -3.22
CA ALA A 226 -13.48 -35.38 -3.33
C ALA A 226 -13.32 -33.96 -2.78
N ASN A 227 -12.67 -33.82 -1.62
CA ASN A 227 -12.35 -32.53 -1.02
C ASN A 227 -11.41 -31.70 -1.91
N LEU A 228 -10.37 -32.29 -2.51
CA LEU A 228 -9.49 -31.59 -3.46
C LEU A 228 -10.26 -31.04 -4.67
N ASN A 229 -11.18 -31.82 -5.22
CA ASN A 229 -12.02 -31.38 -6.34
C ASN A 229 -12.95 -30.23 -5.93
N GLN A 230 -13.52 -30.30 -4.72
CA GLN A 230 -14.34 -29.23 -4.17
C GLN A 230 -13.53 -27.94 -3.98
N LEU A 231 -12.36 -28.01 -3.35
CA LEU A 231 -11.46 -26.87 -3.16
C LEU A 231 -11.06 -26.24 -4.50
N ARG A 232 -10.77 -27.05 -5.52
CA ARG A 232 -10.45 -26.56 -6.87
C ARG A 232 -11.63 -25.81 -7.50
N LYS A 233 -12.85 -26.31 -7.32
CA LYS A 233 -14.07 -25.64 -7.81
C LYS A 233 -14.28 -24.30 -7.09
N GLN A 234 -14.11 -24.27 -5.77
CA GLN A 234 -14.25 -23.04 -4.98
C GLN A 234 -13.16 -22.01 -5.34
N GLU A 235 -11.91 -22.44 -5.53
CA GLU A 235 -10.80 -21.57 -5.99
C GLU A 235 -11.12 -20.94 -7.35
N LEU A 236 -11.62 -21.72 -8.30
CA LEU A 236 -12.00 -21.21 -9.61
C LEU A 236 -13.16 -20.21 -9.53
N GLN A 237 -14.16 -20.48 -8.69
CA GLN A 237 -15.28 -19.56 -8.45
C GLN A 237 -14.80 -18.26 -7.81
N ALA A 238 -13.95 -18.32 -6.77
CA ALA A 238 -13.38 -17.14 -6.12
C ALA A 238 -12.56 -16.30 -7.10
N LYS A 239 -11.77 -16.96 -7.97
CA LYS A 239 -11.02 -16.28 -9.03
C LYS A 239 -11.95 -15.58 -10.03
N GLN A 240 -13.03 -16.23 -10.46
CA GLN A 240 -14.00 -15.62 -11.38
C GLN A 240 -14.73 -14.43 -10.76
N VAL A 241 -15.13 -14.52 -9.50
CA VAL A 241 -15.74 -13.40 -8.75
C VAL A 241 -14.76 -12.23 -8.67
N PHE A 242 -13.50 -12.50 -8.32
CA PHE A 242 -12.48 -11.47 -8.24
C PHE A 242 -12.16 -10.83 -9.61
N GLU A 243 -12.04 -11.61 -10.67
CA GLU A 243 -11.86 -11.08 -12.04
C GLU A 243 -13.06 -10.24 -12.50
N GLY A 244 -14.28 -10.62 -12.10
CA GLY A 244 -15.48 -9.82 -12.31
C GLY A 244 -15.41 -8.48 -11.58
N ALA A 245 -15.00 -8.50 -10.31
CA ALA A 245 -14.81 -7.30 -9.50
C ALA A 245 -13.77 -6.34 -10.11
N ILE A 246 -12.64 -6.86 -10.61
CA ILE A 246 -11.61 -6.07 -11.28
C ILE A 246 -12.15 -5.39 -12.54
N LYS A 247 -12.93 -6.09 -13.36
CA LYS A 247 -13.49 -5.52 -14.59
C LYS A 247 -14.42 -4.34 -14.31
N ASN A 248 -15.15 -4.37 -13.19
CA ASN A 248 -15.98 -3.26 -12.76
C ASN A 248 -15.15 -2.07 -12.24
N LEU A 249 -13.94 -2.32 -11.72
CA LEU A 249 -13.03 -1.29 -11.24
C LEU A 249 -12.28 -0.56 -12.37
N LEU A 250 -11.93 -1.29 -13.43
CA LEU A 250 -11.16 -0.79 -14.59
C LEU A 250 -12.06 -0.41 -15.80
N GLY A 251 -13.38 -0.51 -15.62
CA GLY A 251 -14.40 -0.28 -16.65
C GLY A 251 -14.56 1.17 -17.06
#